data_AF-A0A3C1YJN9-F1
#
_entry.id   AF-A0A3C1YJN9-F1
#
_cell.length_a   1.000
_cell.length_b   1.000
_cell.length_c   1.000
_cell.angle_alpha   90.00
_cell.angle_beta   90.00
_cell.angle_gamma   90.00
#
_symmetry.space_group_name_H-M   'P 1'
#
loop_
_entity.id
_entity.type
_entity.pdbx_description
1 polymer ?
#
loop_
_entity_poly.entity_id
_entity_poly.type
_entity_poly.pdbx_seq_one_letter_code
_entity_poly.pdbx_strand_id
1 'polypeptide(L)'
;MIICNIIRVIKMKKIFKRIWAYLLIIVMFSNTTNVFAGKEENVNNTDLIKGFSFDLPGIYPVTPDDSAWKEIGFEEQLELTCVPDEIAKNSSTEQLVQWVLNYPFLIDMFAFDDFEDAINHFKFTNNAFRYLDEKEDFLKCLLNEYKATDIYSNVAEEEKKENDLLLDEYIKELFMLECFSLYSEKMSEDDYLDLRKEILTRENFRKMFYPEWCASNVIPDTIDEITGNNANEIVNATSTTGFVVTGSSHTMYFDGAGTTTTIPGNYYLYGTYAPCEKYVSGDFSATVYSEIDSDFMTLHPTFVKQGHATKKYNCHSYAWISANTNNQFWMNDPTNYINSSYFSHISHNGSCASGDRIVIYTNDSSVPAHSAISNTNGSNMTAISSVISKLGCQGLYITTLTDLMLLYSSDSGNYYEVYR
;
A
#
# COMPACT_ATOMS: atom_id res chain seq x y z
N MET A 1 17.11 10.24 31.22
CA MET A 1 15.97 9.47 31.78
C MET A 1 14.92 9.11 30.72
N ILE A 2 14.78 9.87 29.62
CA ILE A 2 13.95 9.53 28.44
C ILE A 2 14.60 8.47 27.54
N ILE A 3 15.94 8.43 27.49
CA ILE A 3 16.75 7.45 26.74
C ILE A 3 16.60 6.00 27.29
N CYS A 4 16.12 5.81 28.51
CA CYS A 4 16.03 4.48 29.14
C CYS A 4 14.70 3.73 28.91
N ASN A 5 13.63 4.38 28.45
CA ASN A 5 12.33 3.74 28.24
C ASN A 5 12.10 3.26 26.79
N ILE A 6 12.64 3.96 25.79
CA ILE A 6 12.48 3.58 24.37
C ILE A 6 13.35 2.35 24.02
N ILE A 7 14.58 2.28 24.56
CA ILE A 7 15.48 1.12 24.40
C ILE A 7 14.92 -0.15 25.09
N ARG A 8 14.02 0.00 26.07
CA ARG A 8 13.46 -1.12 26.86
C ARG A 8 12.36 -1.89 26.12
N VAL A 9 11.61 -1.22 25.24
CA VAL A 9 10.54 -1.82 24.42
C VAL A 9 11.12 -2.59 23.22
N ILE A 10 12.22 -2.09 22.64
CA ILE A 10 12.89 -2.70 21.47
C ILE A 10 13.65 -3.99 21.83
N LYS A 11 14.07 -4.17 23.09
CA LYS A 11 14.87 -5.33 23.53
C LYS A 11 14.09 -6.63 23.79
N MET A 12 12.75 -6.62 23.90
CA MET A 12 12.00 -7.84 24.26
C MET A 12 11.63 -8.77 23.10
N LYS A 13 11.61 -8.32 21.83
CA LYS A 13 11.20 -9.19 20.70
C LYS A 13 12.36 -9.93 20.00
N LYS A 14 13.63 -9.62 20.30
CA LYS A 14 14.81 -10.22 19.64
C LYS A 14 15.20 -11.63 20.12
N ILE A 15 14.53 -12.21 21.12
CA ILE A 15 14.91 -13.51 21.73
C ILE A 15 14.23 -14.73 21.11
N PHE A 16 13.17 -14.60 20.31
CA PHE A 16 12.42 -15.76 19.80
C PHE A 16 12.81 -16.26 18.38
N LYS A 17 13.74 -15.61 17.68
CA LYS A 17 14.15 -15.96 16.30
C LYS A 17 15.30 -16.99 16.15
N ARG A 18 15.72 -17.73 17.19
CA ARG A 18 16.96 -18.57 17.10
C ARG A 18 16.82 -20.10 17.15
N ILE A 19 15.62 -20.68 17.26
CA ILE A 19 15.48 -22.14 17.49
C ILE A 19 14.92 -22.94 16.29
N TRP A 20 14.25 -22.33 15.30
CA TRP A 20 13.62 -23.10 14.21
C TRP A 20 14.35 -23.13 12.87
N ALA A 21 15.37 -22.28 12.66
CA ALA A 21 16.05 -22.14 11.37
C ALA A 21 17.10 -23.23 11.04
N TYR A 22 17.36 -24.21 11.93
CA TYR A 22 18.44 -25.19 11.73
C TYR A 22 17.98 -26.64 11.46
N LEU A 23 16.67 -26.95 11.40
CA LEU A 23 16.19 -28.35 11.35
C LEU A 23 15.48 -28.80 10.06
N LEU A 24 15.17 -27.93 9.09
CA LEU A 24 14.46 -28.33 7.86
C LEU A 24 15.22 -28.14 6.54
N ILE A 25 16.50 -27.76 6.61
CA ILE A 25 17.39 -27.64 5.44
C ILE A 25 18.04 -28.99 5.04
N ILE A 26 17.90 -30.06 5.83
CA ILE A 26 18.66 -31.31 5.61
C ILE A 26 17.83 -32.48 5.07
N VAL A 27 16.51 -32.36 4.92
CA VAL A 27 15.66 -33.49 4.52
C VAL A 27 14.91 -33.17 3.22
N MET A 28 15.47 -33.71 2.13
CA MET A 28 14.74 -34.22 0.97
C MET A 28 14.62 -33.32 -0.26
N PHE A 29 15.78 -32.82 -0.72
CA PHE A 29 16.21 -33.17 -2.07
C PHE A 29 16.24 -34.70 -2.25
N SER A 30 15.15 -35.31 -2.72
CA SER A 30 15.20 -36.59 -3.46
C SER A 30 13.87 -36.91 -4.14
N ASN A 31 13.93 -36.91 -5.47
CA ASN A 31 13.12 -37.69 -6.44
C ASN A 31 12.16 -36.89 -7.33
N THR A 32 12.68 -36.63 -8.54
CA THR A 32 12.00 -36.26 -9.78
C THR A 32 11.13 -37.39 -10.35
N THR A 33 10.02 -37.06 -11.03
CA THR A 33 9.65 -37.62 -12.36
C THR A 33 8.56 -36.80 -13.07
N ASN A 34 8.66 -36.79 -14.41
CA ASN A 34 7.88 -36.10 -15.46
C ASN A 34 6.39 -36.50 -15.57
N VAL A 35 5.59 -35.71 -16.34
CA VAL A 35 4.70 -36.15 -17.47
C VAL A 35 4.02 -34.93 -18.16
N PHE A 36 3.52 -35.18 -19.38
CA PHE A 36 3.38 -34.40 -20.61
C PHE A 36 2.23 -33.39 -20.78
N ALA A 37 2.47 -32.51 -21.76
CA ALA A 37 1.64 -31.46 -22.35
C ALA A 37 0.37 -31.94 -23.10
N GLY A 38 -0.70 -31.15 -22.98
CA GLY A 38 -1.83 -31.07 -23.91
C GLY A 38 -1.80 -29.73 -24.65
N LYS A 39 -2.06 -29.76 -25.95
CA LYS A 39 -1.83 -28.68 -26.92
C LYS A 39 -3.12 -27.88 -27.12
N GLU A 40 -3.12 -26.59 -26.78
CA GLU A 40 -4.05 -25.60 -27.34
C GLU A 40 -3.27 -24.65 -28.26
N GLU A 41 -3.88 -24.28 -29.38
CA GLU A 41 -3.21 -23.61 -30.49
C GLU A 41 -2.88 -22.15 -30.17
N ASN A 42 -1.58 -21.87 -30.25
CA ASN A 42 -0.92 -20.58 -30.11
C ASN A 42 -1.46 -19.51 -31.09
N VAL A 43 -1.98 -18.42 -30.55
CA VAL A 43 -1.50 -17.10 -31.00
C VAL A 43 -0.23 -16.84 -30.19
N ASN A 44 0.93 -16.87 -30.85
CA ASN A 44 2.21 -16.65 -30.20
C ASN A 44 2.26 -15.20 -29.67
N ASN A 45 1.98 -14.99 -28.38
CA ASN A 45 2.20 -13.71 -27.68
C ASN A 45 3.67 -13.26 -27.74
N THR A 46 4.59 -14.18 -28.05
CA THR A 46 6.02 -13.90 -28.26
C THR A 46 6.34 -12.98 -29.45
N ASP A 47 5.40 -12.75 -30.38
CA ASP A 47 5.63 -11.81 -31.48
C ASP A 47 5.32 -10.34 -31.11
N LEU A 48 4.57 -10.08 -30.02
CA LEU A 48 4.44 -8.75 -29.41
C LEU A 48 5.69 -8.38 -28.59
N ILE A 49 6.36 -9.38 -27.99
CA ILE A 49 7.52 -9.20 -27.11
C ILE A 49 8.83 -8.84 -27.87
N LYS A 50 8.90 -9.08 -29.18
CA LYS A 50 10.13 -8.89 -29.99
C LYS A 50 10.59 -7.44 -30.19
N GLY A 51 9.84 -6.44 -29.70
CA GLY A 51 10.19 -5.02 -29.77
C GLY A 51 10.52 -4.37 -28.43
N PHE A 52 10.38 -5.11 -27.32
CA PHE A 52 10.51 -4.57 -25.97
C PHE A 52 11.90 -4.85 -25.40
N SER A 53 12.69 -3.81 -25.17
CA SER A 53 14.06 -3.93 -24.66
C SER A 53 14.27 -3.06 -23.43
N PHE A 54 14.95 -3.62 -22.43
CA PHE A 54 15.36 -2.93 -21.19
C PHE A 54 16.75 -2.29 -21.38
N ASP A 55 16.93 -1.56 -22.49
CA ASP A 55 18.24 -1.09 -22.94
C ASP A 55 18.79 0.07 -22.09
N LEU A 56 17.90 0.85 -21.47
CA LEU A 56 18.24 2.05 -20.70
C LEU A 56 17.62 1.98 -19.29
N PRO A 57 18.41 2.23 -18.21
CA PRO A 57 17.90 2.28 -16.85
C PRO A 57 16.71 3.22 -16.69
N GLY A 58 15.64 2.73 -16.06
CA GLY A 58 14.43 3.50 -15.79
C GLY A 58 13.48 3.66 -16.99
N ILE A 59 13.80 3.10 -18.16
CA ILE A 59 12.92 3.13 -19.34
C ILE A 59 12.26 1.77 -19.49
N TYR A 60 10.98 1.70 -19.12
CA TYR A 60 10.20 0.48 -19.25
C TYR A 60 9.75 0.24 -20.69
N PRO A 61 9.62 -1.02 -21.13
CA PRO A 61 9.29 -1.30 -22.52
C PRO A 61 7.88 -0.85 -22.91
N VAL A 62 6.94 -0.90 -21.96
CA VAL A 62 5.58 -0.41 -22.11
C VAL A 62 5.19 0.35 -20.85
N THR A 63 4.42 1.40 -21.01
CA THR A 63 3.97 2.32 -19.95
C THR A 63 2.49 2.66 -20.15
N PRO A 64 1.80 3.25 -19.16
CA PRO A 64 0.39 3.64 -19.29
C PRO A 64 0.11 4.65 -20.41
N ASP A 65 1.13 5.39 -20.84
CA ASP A 65 1.08 6.33 -21.96
C ASP A 65 0.97 5.61 -23.32
N ASP A 66 1.38 4.34 -23.39
CA ASP A 66 1.34 3.55 -24.60
C ASP A 66 -0.08 3.01 -24.86
N SER A 67 -0.54 3.13 -26.11
CA SER A 67 -1.84 2.59 -26.52
C SER A 67 -1.96 1.08 -26.30
N ALA A 68 -0.85 0.35 -26.39
CA ALA A 68 -0.80 -1.09 -26.14
C ALA A 68 -1.14 -1.46 -24.69
N TRP A 69 -0.87 -0.59 -23.71
CA TRP A 69 -1.11 -0.84 -22.28
C TRP A 69 -2.57 -1.18 -21.98
N LYS A 70 -3.50 -0.50 -22.67
CA LYS A 70 -4.95 -0.68 -22.47
C LYS A 70 -5.50 -1.98 -23.06
N GLU A 71 -4.74 -2.63 -23.94
CA GLU A 71 -5.15 -3.84 -24.66
C GLU A 71 -4.62 -5.12 -24.01
N ILE A 72 -3.67 -5.01 -23.06
CA ILE A 72 -3.06 -6.14 -22.33
C ILE A 72 -3.64 -6.24 -20.92
N GLY A 73 -3.74 -7.48 -20.40
CA GLY A 73 -4.27 -7.73 -19.06
C GLY A 73 -3.28 -7.33 -17.95
N PHE A 74 -3.79 -7.13 -16.73
CA PHE A 74 -2.98 -6.69 -15.59
C PHE A 74 -1.80 -7.64 -15.28
N GLU A 75 -2.00 -8.95 -15.38
CA GLU A 75 -0.93 -9.95 -15.26
C GLU A 75 0.19 -9.74 -16.29
N GLU A 76 -0.16 -9.52 -17.56
CA GLU A 76 0.79 -9.29 -18.64
C GLU A 76 1.52 -7.94 -18.48
N GLN A 77 0.84 -6.90 -17.97
CA GLN A 77 1.47 -5.62 -17.64
C GLN A 77 2.54 -5.79 -16.54
N LEU A 78 2.25 -6.58 -15.49
CA LEU A 78 3.21 -6.89 -14.43
C LEU A 78 4.42 -7.66 -14.99
N GLU A 79 4.20 -8.63 -15.89
CA GLU A 79 5.29 -9.36 -16.55
C GLU A 79 6.17 -8.43 -17.40
N LEU A 80 5.58 -7.57 -18.22
CA LEU A 80 6.30 -6.66 -19.12
C LEU A 80 7.03 -5.53 -18.39
N THR A 81 6.64 -5.23 -17.15
CA THR A 81 7.27 -4.23 -16.29
C THR A 81 8.14 -4.82 -15.19
N CYS A 82 8.31 -6.14 -15.16
CA CYS A 82 9.27 -6.78 -14.27
C CYS A 82 10.67 -6.75 -14.91
N VAL A 83 11.60 -6.00 -14.32
CA VAL A 83 12.98 -5.92 -14.84
C VAL A 83 13.60 -7.32 -14.84
N PRO A 84 14.17 -7.82 -15.97
CA PRO A 84 14.75 -9.15 -16.03
C PRO A 84 15.86 -9.36 -15.00
N ASP A 85 15.91 -10.56 -14.40
CA ASP A 85 16.84 -10.87 -13.31
C ASP A 85 18.31 -10.57 -13.66
N GLU A 86 18.74 -10.94 -14.87
CA GLU A 86 20.11 -10.68 -15.35
C GLU A 86 20.42 -9.18 -15.43
N ILE A 87 19.46 -8.36 -15.84
CA ILE A 87 19.64 -6.90 -15.95
C ILE A 87 19.68 -6.27 -14.56
N ALA A 88 18.71 -6.61 -13.72
CA ALA A 88 18.62 -6.06 -12.36
C ALA A 88 19.85 -6.45 -11.52
N LYS A 89 20.30 -7.70 -11.60
CA LYS A 89 21.48 -8.19 -10.87
C LYS A 89 22.77 -7.47 -11.26
N ASN A 90 22.93 -7.17 -12.54
CA ASN A 90 24.12 -6.51 -13.09
C ASN A 90 24.06 -4.98 -13.02
N SER A 91 22.93 -4.40 -12.60
CA SER A 91 22.75 -2.96 -12.48
C SER A 91 23.51 -2.39 -11.27
N SER A 92 24.02 -1.16 -11.43
CA SER A 92 24.52 -0.37 -10.30
C SER A 92 23.38 0.06 -9.38
N THR A 93 23.70 0.54 -8.17
CA THR A 93 22.69 1.05 -7.23
C THR A 93 21.93 2.24 -7.83
N GLU A 94 22.60 3.14 -8.54
CA GLU A 94 21.95 4.27 -9.23
C GLU A 94 21.00 3.80 -10.34
N GLN A 95 21.41 2.80 -11.11
CA GLN A 95 20.56 2.23 -12.17
C GLN A 95 19.32 1.55 -11.57
N LEU A 96 19.47 0.84 -10.46
CA LEU A 96 18.35 0.24 -9.73
C LEU A 96 17.41 1.31 -9.15
N VAL A 97 17.92 2.43 -8.63
CA VAL A 97 17.11 3.57 -8.20
C VAL A 97 16.29 4.12 -9.37
N GLN A 98 16.88 4.25 -10.56
CA GLN A 98 16.16 4.71 -11.75
C GLN A 98 15.07 3.72 -12.19
N TRP A 99 15.32 2.41 -12.13
CA TRP A 99 14.29 1.40 -12.38
C TRP A 99 13.14 1.51 -11.38
N VAL A 100 13.44 1.63 -10.10
CA VAL A 100 12.43 1.70 -9.02
C VAL A 100 11.59 2.96 -9.12
N LEU A 101 12.21 4.13 -9.27
CA LEU A 101 11.48 5.41 -9.28
C LEU A 101 10.66 5.62 -10.54
N ASN A 102 11.02 4.99 -11.66
CA ASN A 102 10.24 5.05 -12.90
C ASN A 102 9.34 3.81 -13.09
N TYR A 103 9.17 2.98 -12.06
CA TYR A 103 8.29 1.81 -12.14
C TYR A 103 6.84 2.26 -12.38
N PRO A 104 6.16 1.79 -13.45
CA PRO A 104 4.81 2.28 -13.77
C PRO A 104 3.81 2.13 -12.62
N PHE A 105 3.91 1.06 -11.85
CA PHE A 105 3.01 0.78 -10.74
C PHE A 105 3.49 1.35 -9.39
N LEU A 106 4.40 2.35 -9.38
CA LEU A 106 4.88 2.96 -8.13
C LEU A 106 3.75 3.56 -7.29
N ILE A 107 2.70 4.08 -7.95
CA ILE A 107 1.48 4.61 -7.31
C ILE A 107 0.71 3.54 -6.52
N ASP A 108 0.93 2.25 -6.78
CA ASP A 108 0.22 1.18 -6.07
C ASP A 108 0.60 1.14 -4.58
N MET A 109 1.65 1.86 -4.16
CA MET A 109 1.95 2.04 -2.73
C MET A 109 0.76 2.59 -1.93
N PHE A 110 -0.11 3.38 -2.57
CA PHE A 110 -1.30 3.94 -1.93
C PHE A 110 -2.46 2.95 -1.77
N ALA A 111 -2.38 1.79 -2.43
CA ALA A 111 -3.39 0.73 -2.32
C ALA A 111 -3.24 -0.07 -1.02
N PHE A 112 -2.11 0.03 -0.33
CA PHE A 112 -1.82 -0.66 0.92
C PHE A 112 -2.16 0.21 2.13
N ASP A 113 -2.39 -0.43 3.27
CA ASP A 113 -2.64 0.27 4.54
C ASP A 113 -1.34 0.78 5.18
N ASP A 114 -0.19 0.19 4.82
CA ASP A 114 1.16 0.56 5.29
C ASP A 114 2.20 0.41 4.15
N PHE A 115 3.31 1.17 4.24
CA PHE A 115 4.40 1.15 3.26
C PHE A 115 5.16 -0.16 3.26
N GLU A 116 5.34 -0.76 4.44
CA GLU A 116 6.18 -1.94 4.59
C GLU A 116 5.57 -3.09 3.77
N ASP A 117 4.25 -3.23 3.78
CA ASP A 117 3.50 -4.15 2.95
C ASP A 117 3.63 -3.80 1.47
N ALA A 118 3.50 -2.53 1.08
CA ALA A 118 3.70 -2.09 -0.31
C ALA A 118 5.11 -2.41 -0.83
N ILE A 119 6.16 -2.07 -0.08
CA ILE A 119 7.55 -2.30 -0.50
C ILE A 119 7.88 -3.79 -0.52
N ASN A 120 7.33 -4.58 0.42
CA ASN A 120 7.49 -6.03 0.40
C ASN A 120 6.80 -6.65 -0.83
N HIS A 121 5.62 -6.15 -1.20
CA HIS A 121 4.95 -6.54 -2.43
C HIS A 121 5.83 -6.23 -3.66
N PHE A 122 6.35 -5.01 -3.78
CA PHE A 122 7.22 -4.63 -4.90
C PHE A 122 8.53 -5.44 -4.97
N LYS A 123 9.16 -5.73 -3.83
CA LYS A 123 10.37 -6.58 -3.77
C LYS A 123 10.08 -8.01 -4.24
N PHE A 124 8.87 -8.50 -3.99
CA PHE A 124 8.47 -9.83 -4.44
C PHE A 124 8.20 -9.86 -5.94
N THR A 125 7.47 -8.87 -6.47
CA THR A 125 7.01 -8.85 -7.87
C THR A 125 8.04 -8.32 -8.85
N ASN A 126 9.01 -7.52 -8.41
CA ASN A 126 9.93 -6.83 -9.28
C ASN A 126 11.40 -6.98 -8.83
N ASN A 127 12.23 -7.53 -9.72
CA ASN A 127 13.63 -7.81 -9.41
C ASN A 127 14.44 -6.54 -9.11
N ALA A 128 14.09 -5.38 -9.67
CA ALA A 128 14.80 -4.13 -9.39
C ALA A 128 14.66 -3.72 -7.92
N PHE A 129 13.45 -3.81 -7.36
CA PHE A 129 13.20 -3.56 -5.93
C PHE A 129 13.94 -4.57 -5.06
N ARG A 130 13.91 -5.86 -5.43
CA ARG A 130 14.62 -6.92 -4.72
C ARG A 130 16.12 -6.65 -4.64
N TYR A 131 16.77 -6.40 -5.78
CA TYR A 131 18.21 -6.17 -5.80
C TYR A 131 18.60 -4.81 -5.21
N LEU A 132 17.74 -3.80 -5.24
CA LEU A 132 18.01 -2.51 -4.58
C LEU A 132 18.05 -2.66 -3.05
N ASP A 133 17.15 -3.46 -2.46
CA ASP A 133 17.11 -3.72 -1.01
C ASP A 133 18.38 -4.41 -0.48
N GLU A 134 19.11 -5.10 -1.36
CA GLU A 134 20.39 -5.74 -1.05
C GLU A 134 21.59 -4.77 -1.08
N LYS A 135 21.44 -3.56 -1.65
CA LYS A 135 22.54 -2.59 -1.78
C LYS A 135 22.72 -1.79 -0.50
N GLU A 136 23.90 -1.82 0.10
CA GLU A 136 24.17 -1.03 1.32
C GLU A 136 24.12 0.49 1.11
N ASP A 137 24.39 0.96 -0.11
CA ASP A 137 24.48 2.37 -0.48
C ASP A 137 23.18 2.95 -1.07
N PHE A 138 22.07 2.18 -1.08
CA PHE A 138 20.84 2.60 -1.76
C PHE A 138 20.27 3.92 -1.26
N LEU A 139 20.27 4.18 0.06
CA LEU A 139 19.76 5.44 0.63
C LEU A 139 20.61 6.64 0.21
N LYS A 140 21.90 6.45 -0.05
CA LYS A 140 22.76 7.52 -0.54
C LYS A 140 22.42 7.86 -1.98
N CYS A 141 22.24 6.85 -2.84
CA CYS A 141 21.81 7.04 -4.22
C CYS A 141 20.41 7.67 -4.27
N LEU A 142 19.49 7.23 -3.41
CA LEU A 142 18.14 7.79 -3.30
C LEU A 142 18.16 9.25 -2.84
N LEU A 143 19.02 9.62 -1.89
CA LEU A 143 19.19 11.01 -1.45
C LEU A 143 19.75 11.91 -2.56
N ASN A 144 20.68 11.39 -3.36
CA ASN A 144 21.19 12.13 -4.51
C ASN A 144 20.08 12.38 -5.54
N GLU A 145 19.25 11.38 -5.80
CA GLU A 145 18.10 11.51 -6.69
C GLU A 145 17.06 12.48 -6.13
N TYR A 146 16.71 12.35 -4.84
CA TYR A 146 15.79 13.24 -4.14
C TYR A 146 16.17 14.70 -4.36
N LYS A 147 17.44 15.03 -4.16
CA LYS A 147 18.00 16.38 -4.38
C LYS A 147 17.98 16.83 -5.83
N ALA A 148 18.08 15.91 -6.78
CA ALA A 148 18.07 16.19 -8.21
C ALA A 148 16.64 16.35 -8.76
N THR A 149 15.64 15.71 -8.15
CA THR A 149 14.23 15.86 -8.53
C THR A 149 13.76 17.28 -8.23
N ASP A 150 13.36 18.00 -9.28
CA ASP A 150 13.02 19.41 -9.22
C ASP A 150 11.51 19.65 -9.37
N ILE A 151 10.79 19.32 -8.31
CA ILE A 151 9.32 19.36 -8.27
C ILE A 151 8.80 20.81 -8.26
N TYR A 152 9.68 21.78 -7.99
CA TYR A 152 9.29 23.14 -7.59
C TYR A 152 9.79 24.24 -8.52
N SER A 153 10.75 24.00 -9.42
CA SER A 153 11.16 25.01 -10.39
C SER A 153 10.07 25.32 -11.41
N ASN A 154 9.24 24.34 -11.75
CA ASN A 154 8.16 24.48 -12.73
C ASN A 154 6.92 25.22 -12.18
N VAL A 155 6.85 25.49 -10.87
CA VAL A 155 5.72 26.19 -10.23
C VAL A 155 5.80 27.71 -10.40
N ALA A 156 7.00 28.24 -10.68
CA ALA A 156 7.24 29.67 -10.81
C ALA A 156 7.01 30.23 -12.22
N GLU A 157 6.78 29.39 -13.24
CA GLU A 157 6.51 29.82 -14.61
C GLU A 157 5.04 29.57 -14.98
N GLU A 158 4.31 30.66 -15.18
CA GLU A 158 2.88 30.70 -15.47
C GLU A 158 2.46 29.89 -16.73
N GLU A 159 1.29 29.25 -16.60
CA GLU A 159 0.36 28.84 -17.67
C GLU A 159 0.89 27.94 -18.83
N LYS A 160 0.47 26.66 -18.76
CA LYS A 160 0.37 25.63 -19.82
C LYS A 160 1.53 24.64 -19.95
N LYS A 161 1.35 23.46 -19.35
CA LYS A 161 0.92 22.23 -20.06
C LYS A 161 0.34 21.24 -19.04
N GLU A 162 -0.43 20.30 -19.55
CA GLU A 162 -1.27 19.34 -18.82
C GLU A 162 -0.59 18.68 -17.62
N ASN A 163 -1.42 18.37 -16.62
CA ASN A 163 -1.19 17.89 -15.26
C ASN A 163 -0.33 16.61 -15.07
N ASP A 164 0.37 16.07 -16.06
CA ASP A 164 1.09 14.79 -15.91
C ASP A 164 2.44 14.93 -15.16
N LEU A 165 3.20 16.01 -15.38
CA LEU A 165 4.55 16.14 -14.82
C LEU A 165 4.58 16.37 -13.30
N LEU A 166 3.47 16.86 -12.72
CA LEU A 166 3.40 17.17 -11.29
C LEU A 166 3.16 15.93 -10.43
N LEU A 167 2.46 14.90 -10.93
CA LEU A 167 2.12 13.72 -10.13
C LEU A 167 3.24 12.67 -10.15
N ASP A 168 3.90 12.43 -11.29
CA ASP A 168 5.03 11.50 -11.37
C ASP A 168 6.18 11.89 -10.44
N GLU A 169 6.61 13.15 -10.50
CA GLU A 169 7.68 13.65 -9.63
C GLU A 169 7.25 13.70 -8.16
N TYR A 170 5.97 13.96 -7.88
CA TYR A 170 5.42 13.93 -6.54
C TYR A 170 5.31 12.51 -5.95
N ILE A 171 4.88 11.52 -6.74
CA ILE A 171 4.84 10.10 -6.35
C ILE A 171 6.27 9.63 -6.05
N LYS A 172 7.24 9.97 -6.90
CA LYS A 172 8.67 9.70 -6.67
C LYS A 172 9.14 10.37 -5.36
N GLU A 173 8.76 11.63 -5.12
CA GLU A 173 9.09 12.33 -3.88
C GLU A 173 8.59 11.60 -2.65
N LEU A 174 7.31 11.24 -2.66
CA LEU A 174 6.66 10.55 -1.56
C LEU A 174 7.30 9.18 -1.32
N PHE A 175 7.49 8.39 -2.37
CA PHE A 175 8.16 7.10 -2.27
C PHE A 175 9.56 7.22 -1.67
N MET A 176 10.34 8.22 -2.08
CA MET A 176 11.67 8.49 -1.52
C MET A 176 11.60 8.86 -0.03
N LEU A 177 10.69 9.77 0.34
CA LEU A 177 10.46 10.16 1.73
C LEU A 177 10.08 8.95 2.60
N GLU A 178 9.26 8.04 2.09
CA GLU A 178 8.91 6.81 2.81
C GLU A 178 10.08 5.86 2.98
N CYS A 179 10.88 5.67 1.94
CA CYS A 179 12.10 4.90 2.05
C CYS A 179 13.05 5.48 3.11
N PHE A 180 13.18 6.82 3.18
CA PHE A 180 13.97 7.44 4.23
C PHE A 180 13.35 7.23 5.61
N SER A 181 12.03 7.33 5.76
CA SER A 181 11.33 7.09 7.02
C SER A 181 11.61 5.66 7.53
N LEU A 182 11.37 4.67 6.68
CA LEU A 182 11.47 3.24 7.01
C LEU A 182 12.92 2.80 7.27
N TYR A 183 13.89 3.36 6.55
CA TYR A 183 15.28 2.89 6.57
C TYR A 183 16.29 3.89 7.14
N SER A 184 15.85 5.01 7.71
CA SER A 184 16.72 6.07 8.26
C SER A 184 17.80 5.56 9.22
N GLU A 185 17.53 4.51 10.00
CA GLU A 185 18.51 3.89 10.91
C GLU A 185 19.75 3.33 10.20
N LYS A 186 19.67 3.07 8.88
CA LYS A 186 20.78 2.59 8.05
C LYS A 186 21.64 3.73 7.48
N MET A 187 21.20 4.98 7.60
CA MET A 187 21.93 6.14 7.06
C MET A 187 23.15 6.49 7.91
N SER A 188 24.18 7.06 7.28
CA SER A 188 25.23 7.74 8.01
C SER A 188 24.67 9.03 8.66
N GLU A 189 25.26 9.47 9.77
CA GLU A 189 24.86 10.73 10.43
C GLU A 189 24.97 11.93 9.48
N ASP A 190 26.00 11.96 8.63
CA ASP A 190 26.21 13.05 7.67
C ASP A 190 25.10 13.06 6.61
N ASP A 191 24.73 11.90 6.06
CA ASP A 191 23.66 11.79 5.07
C ASP A 191 22.30 12.10 5.67
N TYR A 192 22.05 11.67 6.92
CA TYR A 192 20.82 11.97 7.63
C TYR A 192 20.66 13.48 7.88
N LEU A 193 21.73 14.16 8.30
CA LEU A 193 21.72 15.61 8.49
C LEU A 193 21.51 16.36 7.16
N ASP A 194 22.04 15.82 6.07
CA ASP A 194 21.91 16.37 4.73
C ASP A 194 20.46 16.23 4.22
N LEU A 195 19.87 15.03 4.34
CA LEU A 195 18.45 14.78 4.09
C LEU A 195 17.55 15.74 4.89
N ARG A 196 17.80 15.90 6.20
CA ARG A 196 16.99 16.76 7.06
C ARG A 196 17.00 18.22 6.59
N LYS A 197 18.13 18.72 6.10
CA LYS A 197 18.23 20.09 5.55
C LYS A 197 17.42 20.22 4.27
N GLU A 198 17.46 19.22 3.41
CA GLU A 198 16.72 19.22 2.15
C GLU A 198 15.20 19.20 2.40
N ILE A 199 14.72 18.31 3.26
CA ILE A 199 13.30 18.24 3.66
C ILE A 199 12.82 19.58 4.22
N LEU A 200 13.57 20.19 5.15
CA LEU A 200 13.20 21.49 5.73
C LEU A 200 13.15 22.59 4.67
N THR A 201 14.05 22.56 3.70
CA THR A 201 14.08 23.55 2.61
C THR A 201 12.83 23.42 1.75
N ARG A 202 12.47 22.20 1.35
CA ARG A 202 11.27 21.91 0.56
C ARG A 202 9.97 22.19 1.32
N GLU A 203 9.89 21.84 2.60
CA GLU A 203 8.73 22.18 3.43
C GLU A 203 8.53 23.70 3.55
N ASN A 204 9.60 24.47 3.72
CA ASN A 204 9.51 25.92 3.77
C ASN A 204 9.05 26.51 2.43
N PHE A 205 9.49 25.92 1.31
CA PHE A 205 9.00 26.27 -0.03
C PHE A 205 7.50 25.95 -0.17
N ARG A 206 7.06 24.74 0.18
CA ARG A 206 5.64 24.34 0.18
C ARG A 206 4.78 25.29 1.02
N LYS A 207 5.25 25.67 2.22
CA LYS A 207 4.57 26.65 3.09
C LYS A 207 4.40 28.02 2.44
N MET A 208 5.32 28.43 1.58
CA MET A 208 5.31 29.73 0.91
C MET A 208 4.35 29.79 -0.28
N PHE A 209 4.23 28.70 -1.04
CA PHE A 209 3.41 28.65 -2.26
C PHE A 209 2.04 28.00 -2.07
N TYR A 210 1.89 27.09 -1.09
CA TYR A 210 0.65 26.36 -0.79
C TYR A 210 0.33 26.40 0.72
N PRO A 211 0.08 27.60 1.30
CA PRO A 211 -0.14 27.76 2.74
C PRO A 211 -1.36 26.97 3.25
N GLU A 212 -2.41 26.78 2.43
CA GLU A 212 -3.54 25.90 2.74
C GLU A 212 -3.18 24.42 2.91
N TRP A 213 -2.13 23.92 2.23
CA TRP A 213 -1.64 22.55 2.37
C TRP A 213 -0.78 22.38 3.63
N CYS A 214 -0.20 23.47 4.13
CA CYS A 214 0.69 23.47 5.28
C CYS A 214 0.00 23.90 6.60
N ALA A 215 -1.28 24.28 6.53
CA ALA A 215 -2.09 24.71 7.66
C ALA A 215 -2.42 23.58 8.67
N SER A 216 -1.95 22.35 8.45
CA SER A 216 -2.01 21.27 9.44
C SER A 216 -0.81 21.25 10.41
N ASN A 217 0.20 22.11 10.22
CA ASN A 217 1.26 22.31 11.20
C ASN A 217 0.85 23.29 12.30
N VAL A 218 -0.21 22.95 13.04
CA VAL A 218 -0.30 23.41 14.44
C VAL A 218 0.62 22.47 15.23
N ILE A 219 1.90 22.86 15.31
CA ILE A 219 2.69 22.57 16.50
C ILE A 219 1.79 23.00 17.68
N PRO A 220 1.47 22.12 18.66
CA PRO A 220 0.71 22.55 19.82
C PRO A 220 1.51 23.59 20.58
N ASP A 221 1.20 24.86 20.36
CA ASP A 221 1.55 25.90 21.30
C ASP A 221 0.76 25.60 22.57
N THR A 222 1.51 25.33 23.63
CA THR A 222 1.10 25.14 25.04
C THR A 222 0.63 23.74 25.44
N ILE A 223 1.56 23.04 26.09
CA ILE A 223 1.29 22.28 27.32
C ILE A 223 0.43 23.17 28.22
N ASP A 224 -0.78 22.73 28.54
CA ASP A 224 -1.37 22.99 29.85
C ASP A 224 -2.22 21.78 30.31
N GLU A 225 -1.65 21.16 31.35
CA GLU A 225 -2.27 20.40 32.44
C GLU A 225 -3.07 19.12 32.17
N ILE A 226 -2.32 18.02 32.30
CA ILE A 226 -2.73 16.84 33.07
C ILE A 226 -3.31 17.26 34.43
N THR A 227 -4.58 16.98 34.66
CA THR A 227 -5.11 16.39 35.91
C THR A 227 -6.26 15.48 35.48
N GLY A 228 -6.40 14.20 35.83
CA GLY A 228 -5.82 13.32 36.84
C GLY A 228 -6.94 12.33 37.19
N ASN A 229 -6.62 11.03 37.29
CA ASN A 229 -7.44 9.95 37.88
C ASN A 229 -8.69 9.50 37.09
N ASN A 230 -9.12 8.25 37.03
CA ASN A 230 -8.70 6.97 37.61
C ASN A 230 -9.40 5.82 36.83
N ALA A 231 -8.72 4.68 36.79
CA ALA A 231 -9.22 3.30 36.85
C ALA A 231 -10.64 2.92 36.34
N ASN A 232 -10.62 1.92 35.44
CA ASN A 232 -11.55 0.78 35.35
C ASN A 232 -13.05 1.06 35.29
N GLU A 233 -13.58 1.14 34.07
CA GLU A 233 -14.90 0.56 33.79
C GLU A 233 -14.74 -0.60 32.80
N ILE A 234 -14.87 -1.82 33.32
CA ILE A 234 -15.38 -2.94 32.54
C ILE A 234 -16.84 -2.57 32.25
N VAL A 235 -17.09 -1.96 31.09
CA VAL A 235 -18.45 -1.70 30.64
C VAL A 235 -19.07 -3.05 30.29
N ASN A 236 -20.01 -3.49 31.13
CA ASN A 236 -20.88 -4.62 30.86
C ASN A 236 -21.55 -4.40 29.49
N ALA A 237 -21.37 -5.38 28.60
CA ALA A 237 -21.96 -5.40 27.28
C ALA A 237 -23.50 -5.31 27.35
N THR A 238 -24.03 -4.12 27.09
CA THR A 238 -25.41 -3.89 26.65
C THR A 238 -25.37 -3.09 25.36
N SER A 239 -25.83 -3.71 24.27
CA SER A 239 -26.34 -3.14 23.01
C SER A 239 -25.77 -1.80 22.51
N THR A 240 -24.47 -1.55 22.68
CA THR A 240 -23.85 -0.33 22.18
C THR A 240 -23.47 -0.59 20.72
N THR A 241 -24.11 0.12 19.79
CA THR A 241 -23.72 0.14 18.38
C THR A 241 -23.12 1.51 18.07
N GLY A 242 -22.00 1.53 17.34
CA GLY A 242 -21.35 2.76 16.92
C GLY A 242 -19.99 2.99 17.58
N PHE A 243 -19.40 4.16 17.29
CA PHE A 243 -18.04 4.49 17.66
C PHE A 243 -17.93 5.09 19.07
N VAL A 244 -17.00 4.57 19.87
CA VAL A 244 -16.64 5.08 21.19
C VAL A 244 -15.17 5.49 21.20
N VAL A 245 -14.91 6.75 21.54
CA VAL A 245 -13.57 7.33 21.63
C VAL A 245 -12.77 6.66 22.75
N THR A 246 -11.52 6.29 22.47
CA THR A 246 -10.61 5.66 23.46
C THR A 246 -9.38 6.51 23.78
N GLY A 247 -9.12 7.55 22.99
CA GLY A 247 -7.99 8.45 23.19
C GLY A 247 -8.22 9.84 22.60
N SER A 248 -7.20 10.68 22.72
CA SER A 248 -7.21 12.03 22.16
C SER A 248 -6.89 12.02 20.67
N SER A 249 -7.25 13.10 19.98
CA SER A 249 -6.89 13.27 18.58
C SER A 249 -5.37 13.27 18.40
N HIS A 250 -4.91 12.62 17.34
CA HIS A 250 -3.51 12.62 16.93
C HIS A 250 -3.38 12.66 15.42
N THR A 251 -2.16 12.89 14.95
CA THR A 251 -1.81 12.73 13.56
C THR A 251 -1.61 11.25 13.26
N MET A 252 -2.34 10.73 12.28
CA MET A 252 -2.04 9.45 11.65
C MET A 252 -1.22 9.74 10.39
N TYR A 253 -0.22 8.92 10.18
CA TYR A 253 0.64 8.96 9.01
C TYR A 253 0.19 7.85 8.07
N PHE A 254 -0.04 8.20 6.81
CA PHE A 254 -0.26 7.23 5.75
C PHE A 254 0.95 7.24 4.86
N ASP A 255 1.55 6.08 4.74
CA ASP A 255 2.72 5.93 3.93
C ASP A 255 2.38 6.17 2.45
N GLY A 256 3.17 7.03 1.81
CA GLY A 256 2.93 7.56 0.49
C GLY A 256 1.92 8.70 0.50
N ALA A 257 0.88 8.69 1.32
CA ALA A 257 -0.23 9.65 1.27
C ALA A 257 -0.08 10.86 2.21
N GLY A 258 0.96 10.92 3.03
CA GLY A 258 1.18 11.97 4.00
C GLY A 258 0.22 11.86 5.20
N THR A 259 -0.04 12.96 5.90
CA THR A 259 -0.72 12.91 7.20
C THR A 259 -2.22 13.18 7.13
N THR A 260 -2.94 12.70 8.14
CA THR A 260 -4.31 13.09 8.48
C THR A 260 -4.44 13.25 9.99
N THR A 261 -5.45 13.96 10.47
CA THR A 261 -5.78 14.01 11.89
C THR A 261 -6.94 13.06 12.17
N THR A 262 -6.75 12.14 13.13
CA THR A 262 -7.75 11.15 13.55
C THR A 262 -7.95 11.15 15.06
N ILE A 263 -8.97 10.41 15.50
CA ILE A 263 -9.25 10.09 16.90
C ILE A 263 -9.40 8.57 17.03
N PRO A 264 -8.64 7.90 17.90
CA PRO A 264 -8.69 6.46 18.07
C PRO A 264 -9.92 6.06 18.89
N GLY A 265 -10.53 4.94 18.53
CA GLY A 265 -11.68 4.39 19.24
C GLY A 265 -12.00 2.96 18.87
N ASN A 266 -13.08 2.47 19.46
CA ASN A 266 -13.65 1.18 19.14
C ASN A 266 -14.98 1.39 18.44
N TYR A 267 -15.15 0.81 17.26
CA TYR A 267 -16.45 0.72 16.63
C TYR A 267 -17.14 -0.56 17.09
N TYR A 268 -18.32 -0.45 17.69
CA TYR A 268 -19.10 -1.60 18.16
C TYR A 268 -20.14 -2.00 17.12
N LEU A 269 -19.98 -3.19 16.56
CA LEU A 269 -20.89 -3.85 15.62
C LEU A 269 -20.83 -5.36 15.84
N TYR A 270 -21.87 -6.07 15.37
CA TYR A 270 -21.88 -7.54 15.36
C TYR A 270 -21.65 -8.17 16.75
N GLY A 271 -22.16 -7.51 17.80
CA GLY A 271 -22.01 -7.98 19.18
C GLY A 271 -20.57 -7.95 19.71
N THR A 272 -19.64 -7.31 19.00
CA THR A 272 -18.23 -7.16 19.35
C THR A 272 -17.76 -5.74 18.98
N TYR A 273 -16.45 -5.50 18.97
CA TYR A 273 -15.86 -4.25 18.52
C TYR A 273 -14.62 -4.47 17.65
N ALA A 274 -14.30 -3.51 16.81
CA ALA A 274 -13.00 -3.42 16.15
C ALA A 274 -12.33 -2.07 16.47
N PRO A 275 -11.04 -2.06 16.82
CA PRO A 275 -10.26 -0.82 16.91
C PRO A 275 -10.22 -0.11 15.57
N CYS A 276 -10.46 1.20 15.56
CA CYS A 276 -10.42 2.00 14.35
C CYS A 276 -10.10 3.48 14.65
N GLU A 277 -9.69 4.19 13.62
CA GLU A 277 -9.46 5.63 13.64
C GLU A 277 -10.65 6.36 13.02
N LYS A 278 -11.19 7.37 13.71
CA LYS A 278 -12.20 8.26 13.12
C LYS A 278 -11.53 9.49 12.52
N TYR A 279 -11.79 9.74 11.25
CA TYR A 279 -11.31 10.92 10.53
C TYR A 279 -11.80 12.23 11.16
N VAL A 280 -10.90 13.22 11.26
CA VAL A 280 -11.19 14.60 11.68
C VAL A 280 -10.90 15.59 10.55
N SER A 281 -9.67 15.60 10.03
CA SER A 281 -9.23 16.55 8.99
C SER A 281 -8.00 16.06 8.22
N GLY A 282 -7.65 16.72 7.12
CA GLY A 282 -6.44 16.42 6.33
C GLY A 282 -6.61 15.37 5.22
N ASP A 283 -7.80 15.27 4.62
CA ASP A 283 -8.03 14.46 3.41
C ASP A 283 -7.41 15.11 2.15
N PHE A 284 -7.38 14.38 1.04
CA PHE A 284 -6.90 14.91 -0.25
C PHE A 284 -7.74 16.09 -0.75
N SER A 285 -7.07 17.03 -1.43
CA SER A 285 -7.76 18.10 -2.16
C SER A 285 -8.44 17.54 -3.42
N ALA A 286 -9.35 18.32 -4.01
CA ALA A 286 -10.07 17.89 -5.22
C ALA A 286 -9.16 17.63 -6.42
N THR A 287 -8.10 18.43 -6.55
CA THR A 287 -7.07 18.24 -7.56
C THR A 287 -6.34 16.93 -7.31
N VAL A 288 -5.81 16.73 -6.09
CA VAL A 288 -5.00 15.57 -5.74
C VAL A 288 -5.76 14.26 -5.89
N TYR A 289 -7.00 14.14 -5.37
CA TYR A 289 -7.74 12.89 -5.54
C TYR A 289 -8.12 12.63 -7.01
N SER A 290 -8.30 13.68 -7.81
CA SER A 290 -8.67 13.51 -9.22
C SER A 290 -7.50 12.99 -10.04
N GLU A 291 -6.29 13.42 -9.70
CA GLU A 291 -5.04 12.96 -10.31
C GLU A 291 -4.74 11.51 -9.88
N ILE A 292 -4.75 11.21 -8.58
CA ILE A 292 -4.60 9.82 -8.08
C ILE A 292 -5.60 8.88 -8.74
N ASP A 293 -6.87 9.30 -8.84
CA ASP A 293 -7.91 8.50 -9.50
C ASP A 293 -7.62 8.27 -10.99
N SER A 294 -7.11 9.30 -11.69
CA SER A 294 -6.84 9.27 -13.13
C SER A 294 -5.69 8.32 -13.43
N ASP A 295 -4.60 8.44 -12.69
CA ASP A 295 -3.40 7.63 -12.83
C ASP A 295 -3.72 6.17 -12.52
N PHE A 296 -4.43 5.92 -11.43
CA PHE A 296 -4.84 4.57 -11.08
C PHE A 296 -5.69 3.94 -12.19
N MET A 297 -6.67 4.66 -12.76
CA MET A 297 -7.49 4.10 -13.84
C MET A 297 -6.73 3.95 -15.16
N THR A 298 -5.65 4.72 -15.37
CA THR A 298 -4.79 4.58 -16.55
C THR A 298 -3.93 3.32 -16.42
N LEU A 299 -3.40 3.08 -15.22
CA LEU A 299 -2.62 1.89 -14.89
C LEU A 299 -3.47 0.61 -14.86
N HIS A 300 -4.67 0.70 -14.29
CA HIS A 300 -5.55 -0.43 -14.01
C HIS A 300 -6.85 -0.35 -14.83
N PRO A 301 -6.81 -0.56 -16.16
CA PRO A 301 -7.95 -0.32 -17.05
C PRO A 301 -9.14 -1.24 -16.78
N THR A 302 -8.95 -2.36 -16.08
CA THR A 302 -10.03 -3.28 -15.67
C THR A 302 -10.79 -2.82 -14.43
N PHE A 303 -10.28 -1.81 -13.70
CA PHE A 303 -10.89 -1.29 -12.48
C PHE A 303 -11.86 -0.15 -12.81
N VAL A 304 -13.11 -0.29 -12.37
CA VAL A 304 -14.18 0.69 -12.63
C VAL A 304 -14.46 1.53 -11.38
N LYS A 305 -14.06 2.79 -11.41
CA LYS A 305 -14.20 3.72 -10.27
C LYS A 305 -15.65 3.93 -9.83
N GLN A 306 -15.86 3.83 -8.52
CA GLN A 306 -17.11 4.08 -7.79
C GLN A 306 -17.00 5.26 -6.80
N GLY A 307 -15.79 5.62 -6.40
CA GLY A 307 -15.53 6.72 -5.47
C GLY A 307 -14.07 7.18 -5.52
N HIS A 308 -13.85 8.43 -5.13
CA HIS A 308 -12.54 9.08 -5.17
C HIS A 308 -11.57 8.55 -4.13
N ALA A 309 -10.26 8.70 -4.41
CA ALA A 309 -9.21 8.55 -3.43
C ALA A 309 -9.46 9.38 -2.18
N THR A 310 -9.22 8.78 -1.02
CA THR A 310 -9.47 9.40 0.29
C THR A 310 -8.76 8.67 1.41
N LYS A 311 -8.33 9.45 2.41
CA LYS A 311 -7.73 9.03 3.68
C LYS A 311 -8.75 8.69 4.78
N LYS A 312 -10.04 8.81 4.48
CA LYS A 312 -11.11 8.71 5.50
C LYS A 312 -11.43 7.27 5.91
N TYR A 313 -11.26 6.32 5.00
CA TYR A 313 -11.65 4.93 5.20
C TYR A 313 -10.90 3.99 4.25
N ASN A 314 -10.66 2.76 4.70
CA ASN A 314 -9.96 1.72 3.96
C ASN A 314 -10.86 0.53 3.59
N CYS A 315 -10.27 -0.51 3.01
CA CYS A 315 -10.93 -1.73 2.55
C CYS A 315 -11.76 -2.44 3.63
N HIS A 316 -11.18 -2.63 4.81
CA HIS A 316 -11.83 -3.36 5.90
C HIS A 316 -12.99 -2.57 6.46
N SER A 317 -12.83 -1.26 6.71
CA SER A 317 -13.94 -0.44 7.18
C SER A 317 -15.09 -0.38 6.16
N TYR A 318 -14.80 -0.37 4.85
CA TYR A 318 -15.83 -0.39 3.82
C TYR A 318 -16.59 -1.72 3.83
N ALA A 319 -15.88 -2.84 3.89
CA ALA A 319 -16.48 -4.16 3.93
C ALA A 319 -17.29 -4.41 5.22
N TRP A 320 -16.75 -4.03 6.37
CA TRP A 320 -17.25 -4.48 7.67
C TRP A 320 -17.97 -3.40 8.50
N ILE A 321 -17.74 -2.11 8.26
CA ILE A 321 -18.42 -1.04 9.01
C ILE A 321 -19.49 -0.37 8.14
N SER A 322 -19.11 0.16 6.99
CA SER A 322 -20.01 0.95 6.15
C SER A 322 -19.58 0.96 4.68
N ALA A 323 -20.33 0.25 3.83
CA ALA A 323 -20.18 0.26 2.37
C ALA A 323 -20.75 1.55 1.74
N ASN A 324 -20.26 2.71 2.17
CA ASN A 324 -20.71 4.03 1.74
C ASN A 324 -19.51 4.98 1.62
N THR A 325 -19.51 5.86 0.62
CA THR A 325 -18.44 6.84 0.38
C THR A 325 -18.35 7.94 1.45
N ASN A 326 -19.37 8.07 2.31
CA ASN A 326 -19.34 8.93 3.50
C ASN A 326 -18.74 8.24 4.74
N ASN A 327 -18.18 7.03 4.61
CA ASN A 327 -17.48 6.35 5.70
C ASN A 327 -16.31 7.23 6.19
N GLN A 328 -16.12 7.29 7.52
CA GLN A 328 -15.12 8.12 8.19
C GLN A 328 -14.22 7.31 9.13
N PHE A 329 -14.23 5.98 8.99
CA PHE A 329 -13.52 5.08 9.88
C PHE A 329 -12.45 4.34 9.10
N TRP A 330 -11.23 4.31 9.64
CA TRP A 330 -10.13 3.52 9.14
C TRP A 330 -9.88 2.35 10.10
N MET A 331 -9.91 1.11 9.60
CA MET A 331 -9.84 -0.09 10.45
C MET A 331 -8.80 -1.05 9.92
N ASN A 332 -7.67 -1.21 10.60
CA ASN A 332 -6.57 -2.05 10.12
C ASN A 332 -6.84 -3.56 10.30
N ASP A 333 -7.64 -3.94 11.30
CA ASP A 333 -7.85 -5.35 11.63
C ASP A 333 -9.34 -5.68 11.82
N PRO A 334 -9.99 -6.36 10.85
CA PRO A 334 -11.38 -6.81 10.97
C PRO A 334 -11.55 -8.12 11.74
N THR A 335 -10.50 -8.72 12.31
CA THR A 335 -10.52 -10.08 12.90
C THR A 335 -11.61 -10.28 13.94
N ASN A 336 -11.91 -9.26 14.76
CA ASN A 336 -13.01 -9.36 15.73
C ASN A 336 -14.37 -9.51 15.06
N TYR A 337 -14.62 -8.83 13.94
CA TYR A 337 -15.86 -8.95 13.18
C TYR A 337 -15.94 -10.27 12.42
N ILE A 338 -14.84 -10.70 11.81
CA ILE A 338 -14.72 -12.00 11.14
C ILE A 338 -15.10 -13.14 12.10
N ASN A 339 -14.60 -13.08 13.34
CA ASN A 339 -14.85 -14.09 14.36
C ASN A 339 -16.15 -13.88 15.16
N SER A 340 -16.95 -12.89 14.80
CA SER A 340 -18.23 -12.64 15.47
C SER A 340 -19.26 -13.69 15.10
N SER A 341 -20.25 -13.90 15.97
CA SER A 341 -21.35 -14.83 15.70
C SER A 341 -22.30 -14.38 14.59
N TYR A 342 -22.08 -13.20 14.02
CA TYR A 342 -22.91 -12.65 12.93
C TYR A 342 -22.48 -13.13 11.56
N PHE A 343 -21.27 -13.67 11.44
CA PHE A 343 -20.74 -14.16 10.18
C PHE A 343 -20.43 -15.65 10.26
N SER A 344 -20.74 -16.36 9.18
CA SER A 344 -20.32 -17.75 8.99
C SER A 344 -19.23 -17.80 7.94
N HIS A 345 -18.19 -18.59 8.21
CA HIS A 345 -17.23 -18.98 7.18
C HIS A 345 -17.92 -19.83 6.11
N ILE A 346 -17.76 -19.46 4.84
CA ILE A 346 -18.43 -20.08 3.69
C ILE A 346 -17.46 -20.95 2.91
N SER A 347 -16.29 -20.42 2.55
CA SER A 347 -15.31 -21.17 1.78
C SER A 347 -13.90 -20.59 1.92
N HIS A 348 -12.92 -21.48 1.70
CA HIS A 348 -11.51 -21.15 1.49
C HIS A 348 -11.21 -21.32 0.01
N ASN A 349 -10.74 -20.26 -0.66
CA ASN A 349 -10.45 -20.23 -2.09
C ASN A 349 -11.59 -20.76 -2.98
N GLY A 350 -12.83 -20.57 -2.54
CA GLY A 350 -13.99 -21.27 -3.10
C GLY A 350 -15.17 -20.37 -3.42
N SER A 351 -16.36 -20.93 -3.22
CA SER A 351 -17.59 -20.29 -3.64
C SER A 351 -17.92 -19.03 -2.84
N CYS A 352 -18.43 -18.03 -3.55
CA CYS A 352 -18.92 -16.78 -3.02
C CYS A 352 -20.30 -16.48 -3.61
N ALA A 353 -21.18 -15.85 -2.83
CA ALA A 353 -22.41 -15.24 -3.31
C ALA A 353 -22.30 -13.71 -3.31
N SER A 354 -23.18 -13.06 -4.07
CA SER A 354 -23.32 -11.60 -4.03
C SER A 354 -23.66 -11.13 -2.60
N GLY A 355 -22.94 -10.13 -2.11
CA GLY A 355 -23.03 -9.58 -0.77
C GLY A 355 -22.08 -10.20 0.26
N ASP A 356 -21.49 -11.36 -0.02
CA ASP A 356 -20.52 -11.99 0.89
C ASP A 356 -19.27 -11.11 1.04
N ARG A 357 -18.62 -11.22 2.21
CA ARG A 357 -17.34 -10.58 2.50
C ARG A 357 -16.21 -11.50 2.07
N ILE A 358 -15.31 -10.95 1.26
CA ILE A 358 -14.09 -11.62 0.86
C ILE A 358 -12.96 -11.00 1.67
N VAL A 359 -12.16 -11.84 2.30
CA VAL A 359 -10.97 -11.44 3.05
C VAL A 359 -9.76 -12.08 2.39
N ILE A 360 -8.79 -11.27 1.98
CA ILE A 360 -7.55 -11.74 1.37
C ILE A 360 -6.49 -11.81 2.47
N TYR A 361 -5.76 -12.92 2.50
CA TYR A 361 -4.65 -13.17 3.40
C TYR A 361 -3.37 -13.35 2.60
N THR A 362 -2.28 -12.81 3.14
CA THR A 362 -0.93 -13.14 2.68
C THR A 362 -0.40 -14.37 3.43
N ASN A 363 0.41 -15.19 2.76
CA ASN A 363 0.95 -16.47 3.25
C ASN A 363 1.53 -16.45 4.67
N ASP A 364 2.06 -15.30 5.10
CA ASP A 364 2.81 -15.15 6.33
C ASP A 364 2.01 -14.49 7.47
N SER A 365 0.72 -14.23 7.26
CA SER A 365 -0.10 -13.48 8.20
C SER A 365 -1.46 -14.11 8.48
N SER A 366 -1.76 -14.30 9.76
CA SER A 366 -3.14 -14.52 10.21
C SER A 366 -3.96 -13.23 10.25
N VAL A 367 -3.33 -12.09 9.96
CA VAL A 367 -3.99 -10.79 9.88
C VAL A 367 -4.52 -10.62 8.45
N PRO A 368 -5.82 -10.29 8.29
CA PRO A 368 -6.39 -9.89 7.01
C PRO A 368 -5.55 -8.82 6.33
N ALA A 369 -5.09 -9.07 5.11
CA ALA A 369 -4.35 -8.10 4.31
C ALA A 369 -5.29 -7.16 3.54
N HIS A 370 -6.46 -7.68 3.14
CA HIS A 370 -7.44 -6.88 2.41
C HIS A 370 -8.87 -7.36 2.62
N SER A 371 -9.86 -6.52 2.32
CA SER A 371 -11.27 -6.94 2.29
C SER A 371 -12.04 -6.35 1.12
N ALA A 372 -13.01 -7.13 0.65
CA ALA A 372 -13.92 -6.75 -0.43
C ALA A 372 -15.33 -7.27 -0.18
N ILE A 373 -16.28 -6.75 -0.95
CA ILE A 373 -17.65 -7.25 -1.02
C ILE A 373 -17.87 -7.84 -2.40
N SER A 374 -18.32 -9.09 -2.48
CA SER A 374 -18.66 -9.67 -3.78
C SER A 374 -19.94 -9.06 -4.35
N ASN A 375 -19.94 -8.74 -5.63
CA ASN A 375 -21.14 -8.34 -6.37
C ASN A 375 -21.78 -9.50 -7.11
N THR A 376 -21.04 -10.58 -7.36
CA THR A 376 -21.50 -11.73 -8.14
C THR A 376 -21.43 -13.02 -7.35
N ASN A 377 -22.12 -14.03 -7.87
CA ASN A 377 -21.91 -15.41 -7.44
C ASN A 377 -20.74 -15.99 -8.24
N GLY A 378 -19.89 -16.79 -7.61
CA GLY A 378 -18.81 -17.51 -8.28
C GLY A 378 -18.40 -18.74 -7.50
N SER A 379 -17.88 -19.76 -8.17
CA SER A 379 -17.45 -21.02 -7.54
C SER A 379 -16.00 -21.03 -7.07
N ASN A 380 -15.20 -20.09 -7.57
CA ASN A 380 -13.76 -19.93 -7.33
C ASN A 380 -13.32 -18.54 -7.81
N MET A 381 -12.02 -18.25 -7.74
CA MET A 381 -11.46 -16.92 -8.00
C MET A 381 -11.84 -16.37 -9.38
N THR A 382 -11.62 -17.16 -10.44
CA THR A 382 -11.89 -16.73 -11.82
C THR A 382 -13.38 -16.63 -12.14
N ALA A 383 -14.23 -17.37 -11.42
CA ALA A 383 -15.68 -17.27 -11.54
C ALA A 383 -16.28 -16.09 -10.76
N ILE A 384 -15.56 -15.51 -9.79
CA ILE A 384 -15.99 -14.30 -9.07
C ILE A 384 -15.61 -13.07 -9.89
N SER A 385 -16.46 -12.77 -10.87
CA SER A 385 -16.20 -11.77 -11.90
C SER A 385 -16.42 -10.31 -11.47
N SER A 386 -16.93 -10.05 -10.25
CA SER A 386 -17.14 -8.69 -9.77
C SER A 386 -17.08 -8.61 -8.25
N VAL A 387 -16.18 -7.76 -7.76
CA VAL A 387 -16.05 -7.37 -6.35
C VAL A 387 -15.99 -5.85 -6.25
N ILE A 388 -16.54 -5.28 -5.17
CA ILE A 388 -16.35 -3.88 -4.80
C ILE A 388 -15.32 -3.83 -3.68
N SER A 389 -14.30 -3.00 -3.83
CA SER A 389 -13.34 -2.75 -2.77
C SER A 389 -12.78 -1.34 -2.78
N LYS A 390 -12.56 -0.81 -1.57
CA LYS A 390 -11.77 0.41 -1.33
C LYS A 390 -10.32 -0.02 -1.26
N LEU A 391 -9.42 0.70 -1.92
CA LEU A 391 -8.00 0.36 -1.94
C LEU A 391 -7.25 1.38 -1.10
N GLY A 392 -6.69 0.98 0.06
CA GLY A 392 -5.91 1.84 0.97
C GLY A 392 -6.40 3.29 1.03
N CYS A 393 -5.54 4.23 0.63
CA CYS A 393 -5.86 5.65 0.44
C CYS A 393 -6.38 5.99 -0.98
N GLN A 394 -6.27 5.10 -1.96
CA GLN A 394 -6.81 5.27 -3.31
C GLN A 394 -8.34 5.18 -3.37
N GLY A 395 -8.93 5.13 -4.57
CA GLY A 395 -10.38 5.13 -4.77
C GLY A 395 -11.11 3.86 -4.33
N LEU A 396 -12.43 3.91 -4.53
CA LEU A 396 -13.33 2.76 -4.43
C LEU A 396 -13.59 2.24 -5.84
N TYR A 397 -13.41 0.95 -6.09
CA TYR A 397 -13.49 0.37 -7.43
C TYR A 397 -14.34 -0.91 -7.47
N ILE A 398 -14.88 -1.19 -8.65
CA ILE A 398 -15.34 -2.52 -9.05
C ILE A 398 -14.25 -3.16 -9.90
N THR A 399 -13.89 -4.40 -9.61
CA THR A 399 -12.93 -5.18 -10.41
C THR A 399 -13.25 -6.69 -10.32
N THR A 400 -12.46 -7.55 -10.95
CA THR A 400 -12.55 -9.00 -10.78
C THR A 400 -11.82 -9.44 -9.50
N LEU A 401 -12.18 -10.60 -8.91
CA LEU A 401 -11.41 -11.10 -7.78
C LEU A 401 -9.98 -11.47 -8.19
N THR A 402 -9.77 -11.93 -9.42
CA THR A 402 -8.43 -12.21 -9.96
C THR A 402 -7.54 -10.96 -9.93
N ASP A 403 -8.01 -9.84 -10.49
CA ASP A 403 -7.23 -8.60 -10.54
C ASP A 403 -6.97 -8.03 -9.13
N LEU A 404 -7.97 -8.12 -8.24
CA LEU A 404 -7.81 -7.70 -6.85
C LEU A 404 -6.79 -8.58 -6.11
N MET A 405 -6.82 -9.89 -6.33
CA MET A 405 -5.83 -10.81 -5.79
C MET A 405 -4.45 -10.48 -6.34
N LEU A 406 -4.28 -10.22 -7.64
CA LEU A 406 -2.97 -9.83 -8.20
C LEU A 406 -2.42 -8.55 -7.55
N LEU A 407 -3.28 -7.55 -7.30
CA LEU A 407 -2.88 -6.28 -6.68
C LEU A 407 -2.35 -6.47 -5.25
N TYR A 408 -3.01 -7.30 -4.44
CA TYR A 408 -2.64 -7.51 -3.03
C TYR A 408 -1.78 -8.76 -2.80
N SER A 409 -1.61 -9.59 -3.82
CA SER A 409 -1.16 -10.96 -3.64
C SER A 409 -0.50 -11.50 -4.93
N SER A 410 0.82 -11.53 -4.91
CA SER A 410 1.66 -12.11 -5.95
C SER A 410 2.25 -13.48 -5.59
N ASP A 411 2.10 -13.92 -4.33
CA ASP A 411 2.63 -15.20 -3.85
C ASP A 411 1.68 -16.38 -4.09
N SER A 412 2.27 -17.53 -4.48
CA SER A 412 1.60 -18.83 -4.73
C SER A 412 0.85 -19.48 -3.56
N GLY A 413 0.74 -18.85 -2.39
CA GLY A 413 -0.04 -19.39 -1.28
C GLY A 413 -0.95 -18.39 -0.57
N ASN A 414 -1.01 -17.16 -1.06
CA ASN A 414 -2.04 -16.23 -0.64
C ASN A 414 -3.42 -16.83 -0.98
N TYR A 415 -4.38 -16.58 -0.10
CA TYR A 415 -5.70 -17.17 -0.20
C TYR A 415 -6.75 -16.16 0.19
N TYR A 416 -7.98 -16.41 -0.24
CA TYR A 416 -9.11 -15.67 0.24
C TYR A 416 -10.08 -16.57 1.00
N GLU A 417 -10.68 -15.99 2.02
CA GLU A 417 -11.76 -16.58 2.79
C GLU A 417 -13.05 -15.82 2.51
N VAL A 418 -14.16 -16.54 2.46
CA VAL A 418 -15.48 -15.96 2.20
C VAL A 418 -16.34 -16.06 3.46
N TYR A 419 -16.99 -14.97 3.84
CA TYR A 419 -17.86 -14.88 5.01
C TYR A 419 -19.22 -14.29 4.65
N ARG A 420 -20.28 -14.78 5.33
CA ARG A 420 -21.66 -14.31 5.13
C ARG A 420 -22.36 -14.02 6.44
#